data_AF-A0AAV4B4N5-F1
#
_entry.id   AF-A0AAV4B4N5-F1
#
_cell.length_a   1.000
_cell.length_b   1.000
_cell.length_c   1.000
_cell.angle_alpha   90.00
_cell.angle_beta   90.00
_cell.angle_gamma   90.00
#
_symmetry.space_group_name_H-M   'P 1'
#
loop_
_entity.id
_entity.type
_entity.pdbx_description
1 polymer ?
#
loop_
_entity_poly.entity_id
_entity_poly.type
_entity_poly.pdbx_seq_one_letter_code
_entity_poly.pdbx_strand_id
1 'polypeptide(L)'
;MVTQKGVAGLQKASRTRGENKLDFYPGQVLHTKCRQDHCNVNVIKRDLSTKREQWSPSKKANLRSSTKFDFANDCVLCGRSTRDQRKKGDVSVYQVRTSSCQTNLEMLCLQRGPGDKWAKTVKGRIEYAQDLHAADAVYHQQCNINFRTGRNIPLAFQAHVSEGKKTRKYGLKTRIDTQPFPK
;
A
#
# COMPACT_ATOMS: atom_id res chain seq x y z
N MET A 1 28.87 -8.01 33.24
CA MET A 1 29.51 -9.34 33.35
C MET A 1 28.46 -10.36 33.76
N VAL A 2 28.45 -11.55 33.15
CA VAL A 2 27.44 -12.59 33.38
C VAL A 2 27.91 -13.57 34.47
N THR A 3 27.07 -13.83 35.48
CA THR A 3 27.33 -14.81 36.55
C THR A 3 26.90 -16.22 36.12
N GLN A 4 27.28 -17.27 36.88
CA GLN A 4 26.84 -18.65 36.62
C GLN A 4 25.31 -18.78 36.47
N LYS A 5 24.53 -18.11 37.34
CA LYS A 5 23.06 -18.05 37.23
C LYS A 5 22.59 -17.35 35.95
N GLY A 6 23.34 -16.33 35.51
CA GLY A 6 23.07 -15.62 34.27
C GLY A 6 23.26 -16.48 33.02
N VAL A 7 24.28 -17.35 33.02
CA VAL A 7 24.54 -18.33 31.95
C VAL A 7 23.39 -19.33 31.83
N ALA A 8 22.90 -19.86 32.96
CA ALA A 8 21.78 -20.80 32.95
C ALA A 8 20.51 -20.20 32.30
N GLY A 9 20.23 -18.92 32.55
CA GLY A 9 19.11 -18.21 31.92
C GLY A 9 19.26 -18.04 30.41
N LEU A 10 20.47 -17.69 29.95
CA LEU A 10 20.79 -17.54 28.52
C LEU A 10 20.71 -18.89 27.79
N GLN A 11 21.28 -19.95 28.37
CA GLN A 11 21.19 -21.30 27.81
C GLN A 11 19.75 -21.80 27.74
N LYS A 12 18.93 -21.53 28.76
CA LYS A 12 17.49 -21.87 28.75
C LYS A 12 16.76 -21.14 27.62
N ALA A 13 17.01 -19.85 27.44
CA ALA A 13 16.39 -19.04 26.38
C ALA A 13 16.81 -19.53 24.98
N SER A 14 18.10 -19.81 24.78
CA SER A 14 18.66 -20.34 23.55
C SER A 14 18.09 -21.72 23.18
N ARG A 15 17.99 -22.66 24.15
CA ARG A 15 17.31 -23.96 23.96
C ARG A 15 15.85 -23.78 23.57
N THR A 16 15.14 -22.86 24.22
CA THR A 16 13.71 -22.59 23.92
C THR A 16 13.52 -22.09 22.49
N ARG A 17 14.49 -21.36 21.92
CA ARG A 17 14.47 -20.86 20.53
C ARG A 17 14.86 -21.94 19.50
N GLY A 18 15.36 -23.08 19.96
CA GLY A 18 15.91 -24.15 19.10
C GLY A 18 17.24 -23.76 18.45
N GLU A 19 17.99 -22.84 19.06
CA GLU A 19 19.30 -22.39 18.61
C GLU A 19 20.38 -23.16 19.36
N ASN A 20 20.80 -24.32 18.87
CA ASN A 20 21.81 -25.17 19.53
C ASN A 20 23.27 -24.64 19.39
N LYS A 21 23.48 -23.36 19.06
CA LYS A 21 24.79 -22.85 18.58
C LYS A 21 25.40 -21.73 19.44
N LEU A 22 24.79 -21.36 20.57
CA LEU A 22 25.32 -20.28 21.43
C LEU A 22 25.84 -20.84 22.76
N ASP A 23 27.17 -20.93 22.88
CA ASP A 23 27.84 -21.23 24.12
C ASP A 23 28.05 -19.95 24.94
N PHE A 24 27.53 -19.96 26.17
CA PHE A 24 27.66 -18.84 27.11
C PHE A 24 28.56 -19.26 28.28
N TYR A 25 29.49 -18.38 28.66
CA TYR A 25 30.48 -18.63 29.71
C TYR A 25 30.36 -17.60 30.85
N PRO A 26 30.54 -18.01 32.12
CA PRO A 26 30.62 -17.07 33.24
C PRO A 26 31.77 -16.08 33.01
N GLY A 27 31.55 -14.81 33.32
CA GLY A 27 32.54 -13.74 33.08
C GLY A 27 32.40 -13.03 31.73
N GLN A 28 31.60 -13.53 30.78
CA GLN A 28 31.36 -12.82 29.52
C GLN A 28 30.72 -11.44 29.76
N VAL A 29 31.14 -10.46 28.96
CA VAL A 29 30.57 -9.12 28.92
C VAL A 29 29.55 -9.07 27.80
N LEU A 30 28.27 -9.14 28.17
CA LEU A 30 27.14 -8.89 27.28
C LEU A 30 26.52 -7.54 27.63
N HIS A 31 25.95 -6.85 26.64
CA HIS A 31 25.12 -5.69 26.92
C HIS A 31 23.92 -6.11 27.78
N THR A 32 23.61 -5.31 28.81
CA THR A 32 22.48 -5.57 29.71
C THR A 32 21.17 -5.74 28.95
N LYS A 33 20.94 -4.89 27.94
CA LYS A 33 19.76 -4.96 27.08
C LYS A 33 19.70 -6.25 26.26
N CYS A 34 20.79 -6.64 25.61
CA CYS A 34 20.85 -7.88 24.85
C CYS A 34 20.56 -9.11 25.72
N ARG A 35 21.05 -9.12 26.97
CA ARG A 35 20.73 -10.18 27.93
C ARG A 35 19.24 -10.18 28.30
N GLN A 36 18.67 -9.00 28.60
CA GLN A 36 17.26 -8.87 28.96
C GLN A 36 16.36 -9.33 27.81
N ASP A 37 16.61 -8.85 26.59
CA ASP A 37 15.81 -9.16 25.41
C ASP A 37 15.90 -10.64 25.04
N HIS A 38 17.11 -11.24 25.10
CA HIS A 38 17.31 -12.65 24.78
C HIS A 38 16.54 -13.56 25.75
N CYS A 39 16.55 -13.23 27.03
CA CYS A 39 15.85 -13.98 28.09
C CYS A 39 14.36 -13.61 28.23
N ASN A 40 13.87 -12.59 27.51
CA ASN A 40 12.50 -12.11 27.66
C ASN A 40 11.50 -13.11 27.04
N VAL A 41 10.59 -13.62 27.87
CA VAL A 41 9.58 -14.62 27.48
C VAL A 41 8.66 -14.14 26.35
N ASN A 42 8.35 -12.85 26.28
CA ASN A 42 7.48 -12.30 25.23
C ASN A 42 8.22 -12.20 23.89
N VAL A 43 9.51 -11.89 23.93
CA VAL A 43 10.37 -11.87 22.74
C VAL A 43 10.54 -13.30 22.23
N ILE A 44 10.83 -14.26 23.11
CA ILE A 44 10.93 -15.70 22.76
C ILE A 44 9.64 -16.21 22.12
N LYS A 45 8.47 -15.91 22.71
CA LYS A 45 7.16 -16.31 22.15
C LYS A 45 6.92 -15.72 20.76
N ARG A 46 7.28 -14.45 20.55
CA ARG A 46 7.17 -13.79 19.25
C ARG A 46 8.03 -14.50 18.21
N ASP A 47 9.28 -14.76 18.54
CA ASP A 47 10.24 -15.39 17.61
C ASP A 47 9.82 -16.82 17.24
N LEU A 48 9.29 -17.58 18.20
CA LEU A 48 8.69 -18.89 17.96
C LEU A 48 7.44 -18.82 17.07
N SER A 49 6.59 -17.81 17.25
CA SER A 49 5.41 -17.59 16.41
C SER A 49 5.80 -17.27 14.96
N THR A 50 6.77 -16.37 14.76
CA THR A 50 7.26 -16.01 13.42
C THR A 50 7.93 -17.20 12.72
N LYS A 51 8.69 -18.03 13.45
CA LYS A 51 9.30 -19.26 12.90
C LYS A 51 8.26 -20.32 12.52
N ARG A 52 7.13 -20.39 13.25
CA ARG A 52 5.97 -21.26 12.92
C ARG A 52 5.23 -20.78 11.67
N GLU A 53 5.11 -19.47 11.48
CA GLU A 53 4.51 -18.88 10.28
C GLU A 53 5.35 -19.08 9.03
N GLN A 54 6.68 -19.22 9.15
CA GLN A 54 7.56 -19.52 8.03
C GLN A 54 7.42 -20.94 7.46
N TRP A 55 6.98 -21.94 8.25
CA TRP A 55 6.76 -23.32 7.76
C TRP A 55 5.30 -23.60 7.39
N SER A 56 4.35 -22.79 7.82
CA SER A 56 2.97 -22.95 7.38
C SER A 56 2.81 -22.24 6.05
N PRO A 57 2.67 -22.92 4.90
CA PRO A 57 2.12 -22.24 3.75
C PRO A 57 0.68 -21.92 4.14
N SER A 58 0.44 -20.69 4.59
CA SER A 58 -0.89 -20.12 4.63
C SER A 58 -1.32 -19.99 3.16
N LYS A 59 -1.68 -21.12 2.56
CA LYS A 59 -2.47 -21.17 1.35
C LYS A 59 -3.85 -20.70 1.78
N LYS A 60 -4.00 -19.39 1.99
CA LYS A 60 -5.24 -18.77 1.59
C LYS A 60 -5.41 -19.17 0.15
N ALA A 61 -6.37 -20.04 -0.13
CA ALA A 61 -6.68 -20.44 -1.49
C ALA A 61 -6.74 -19.16 -2.31
N ASN A 62 -5.86 -19.03 -3.31
CA ASN A 62 -5.91 -17.92 -4.24
C ASN A 62 -7.11 -18.19 -5.15
N LEU A 63 -8.31 -18.01 -4.58
CA LEU A 63 -9.55 -17.96 -5.32
C LEU A 63 -9.35 -16.87 -6.37
N ARG A 64 -9.70 -17.17 -7.62
CA ARG A 64 -9.55 -16.27 -8.78
C ARG A 64 -10.32 -14.93 -8.65
N SER A 65 -10.85 -14.62 -7.48
CA SER A 65 -11.62 -13.44 -7.09
C SER A 65 -11.13 -12.75 -5.81
N SER A 66 -9.89 -13.01 -5.33
CA SER A 66 -9.50 -12.65 -3.95
C SER A 66 -9.45 -11.13 -3.62
N THR A 67 -9.57 -10.23 -4.59
CA THR A 67 -9.75 -8.79 -4.31
C THR A 67 -10.76 -8.21 -5.29
N LYS A 68 -12.05 -8.22 -4.92
CA LYS A 68 -13.05 -7.39 -5.59
C LYS A 68 -12.66 -5.92 -5.37
N PHE A 69 -12.77 -5.11 -6.42
CA PHE A 69 -12.59 -3.67 -6.31
C PHE A 69 -13.68 -3.11 -5.39
N ASP A 70 -13.28 -2.47 -4.29
CA ASP A 70 -14.21 -1.90 -3.32
C ASP A 70 -14.31 -0.40 -3.54
N PHE A 71 -15.40 0.07 -4.18
CA PHE A 71 -15.57 1.49 -4.51
C PHE A 71 -15.47 2.41 -3.29
N ALA A 72 -15.88 1.95 -2.10
CA ALA A 72 -15.84 2.74 -0.88
C ALA A 72 -14.43 2.83 -0.27
N ASN A 73 -13.53 1.91 -0.61
CA ASN A 73 -12.20 1.78 0.01
C ASN A 73 -11.02 1.80 -0.97
N ASP A 74 -11.26 1.71 -2.26
CA ASP A 74 -10.25 1.70 -3.31
C ASP A 74 -10.46 2.92 -4.22
N CYS A 75 -9.38 3.63 -4.50
CA CYS A 75 -9.43 4.79 -5.37
C CYS A 75 -9.84 4.39 -6.79
N VAL A 76 -10.94 4.94 -7.31
CA VAL A 76 -11.47 4.66 -8.66
C VAL A 76 -10.45 4.94 -9.77
N LEU A 77 -9.52 5.86 -9.53
CA LEU A 77 -8.49 6.25 -10.48
C LEU A 77 -7.27 5.31 -10.45
N CYS A 78 -6.61 5.12 -9.30
CA CYS A 78 -5.36 4.35 -9.26
C CYS A 78 -5.53 2.90 -8.79
N GLY A 79 -6.66 2.55 -8.21
CA GLY A 79 -6.96 1.21 -7.69
C GLY A 79 -6.27 0.83 -6.40
N ARG A 80 -5.66 1.77 -5.69
CA ARG A 80 -5.05 1.53 -4.38
C ARG A 80 -6.03 1.83 -3.26
N SER A 81 -5.91 1.08 -2.17
CA SER A 81 -6.75 1.29 -0.99
C SER A 81 -6.51 2.66 -0.35
N THR A 82 -7.60 3.32 0.04
CA THR A 82 -7.64 4.60 0.73
C THR A 82 -7.68 4.44 2.26
N ARG A 83 -7.76 3.21 2.78
CA ARG A 83 -7.98 2.93 4.21
C ARG A 83 -6.90 3.55 5.11
N ASP A 84 -5.64 3.49 4.68
CA ASP A 84 -4.53 4.01 5.47
C ASP A 84 -4.49 5.55 5.52
N GLN A 85 -4.96 6.20 4.45
CA GLN A 85 -5.02 7.67 4.40
C GLN A 85 -6.17 8.22 5.24
N ARG A 86 -7.33 7.54 5.26
CA ARG A 86 -8.46 7.90 6.13
C ARG A 86 -8.11 7.80 7.61
N LYS A 87 -7.37 6.76 8.02
CA LYS A 87 -6.96 6.57 9.42
C LYS A 87 -6.00 7.64 9.91
N LYS A 88 -5.21 8.24 9.02
CA LYS A 88 -4.26 9.31 9.34
C LYS A 88 -4.89 10.70 9.36
N GLY A 89 -6.20 10.83 9.11
CA GLY A 89 -6.88 12.11 9.00
C GLY A 89 -6.42 12.92 7.78
N ASP A 90 -5.85 12.25 6.78
CA ASP A 90 -5.31 12.91 5.60
C ASP A 90 -6.46 13.29 4.65
N VAL A 91 -6.61 14.60 4.37
CA VAL A 91 -7.69 15.19 3.54
C VAL A 91 -7.54 14.82 2.05
N SER A 92 -6.60 13.94 1.73
CA SER A 92 -6.24 13.56 0.37
C SER A 92 -7.23 12.62 -0.33
N VAL A 93 -8.27 12.12 0.38
CA VAL A 93 -9.30 11.22 -0.17
C VAL A 93 -10.65 11.94 -0.26
N TYR A 94 -11.25 11.95 -1.45
CA TYR A 94 -12.54 12.55 -1.73
C TYR A 94 -13.55 11.50 -2.20
N GLN A 95 -14.82 11.72 -1.86
CA GLN A 95 -15.93 10.89 -2.32
C GLN A 95 -16.59 11.52 -3.54
N VAL A 96 -17.05 10.69 -4.48
CA VAL A 96 -17.89 11.11 -5.60
C VAL A 96 -19.29 11.42 -5.08
N ARG A 97 -19.68 12.70 -5.16
CA ARG A 97 -20.97 13.19 -4.61
C ARG A 97 -22.03 13.44 -5.67
N THR A 98 -21.65 13.53 -6.94
CA THR A 98 -22.55 13.96 -8.02
C THR A 98 -22.32 13.17 -9.29
N SER A 99 -23.38 12.98 -10.07
CA SER A 99 -23.32 12.43 -11.43
C SER A 99 -22.45 13.28 -12.35
N SER A 100 -22.41 14.60 -12.17
CA SER A 100 -21.53 15.50 -12.93
C SER A 100 -20.04 15.17 -12.75
N CYS A 101 -19.63 14.68 -11.58
CA CYS A 101 -18.26 14.22 -11.35
C CYS A 101 -17.97 12.96 -12.18
N GLN A 102 -18.91 12.02 -12.22
CA GLN A 102 -18.81 10.82 -13.06
C GLN A 102 -18.74 11.17 -14.55
N THR A 103 -19.64 12.01 -15.07
CA THR A 103 -19.63 12.44 -16.48
C THR A 103 -18.31 13.10 -16.85
N ASN A 104 -17.73 13.91 -15.97
CA ASN A 104 -16.42 14.51 -16.19
C ASN A 104 -15.30 13.46 -16.27
N LEU A 105 -15.33 12.44 -15.40
CA LEU A 105 -14.37 11.33 -15.46
C LEU A 105 -14.50 10.51 -16.75
N GLU A 106 -15.73 10.26 -17.21
CA GLU A 106 -15.99 9.59 -18.49
C GLU A 106 -15.44 10.40 -19.66
N MET A 107 -15.69 11.72 -19.69
CA MET A 107 -15.14 12.63 -20.70
C MET A 107 -13.61 12.63 -20.70
N LEU A 108 -12.97 12.65 -19.53
CA LEU A 108 -11.51 12.53 -19.41
C LEU A 108 -11.01 11.18 -19.94
N CYS A 109 -11.74 10.09 -19.73
CA CYS A 109 -11.38 8.79 -20.30
C CYS A 109 -11.42 8.82 -21.84
N LEU A 110 -12.42 9.48 -22.44
CA LEU A 110 -12.53 9.63 -23.88
C LEU A 110 -11.41 10.52 -24.45
N GLN A 111 -11.09 11.64 -23.80
CA GLN A 111 -10.04 12.57 -24.23
C GLN A 111 -8.65 11.94 -24.25
N ARG A 112 -8.35 11.02 -23.33
CA ARG A 112 -7.06 10.31 -23.29
C ARG A 112 -6.89 9.29 -24.42
N GLY A 113 -7.97 8.89 -25.07
CA GLY A 113 -7.98 8.01 -26.22
C GLY A 113 -7.93 6.50 -25.89
N PRO A 114 -8.24 5.64 -26.87
CA PRO A 114 -8.44 4.19 -26.67
C PRO A 114 -7.16 3.40 -26.35
N GLY A 115 -5.97 3.96 -26.62
CA GLY A 115 -4.68 3.34 -26.32
C GLY A 115 -4.23 3.48 -24.87
N ASP A 116 -4.89 4.32 -24.07
CA ASP A 116 -4.51 4.56 -22.69
C ASP A 116 -5.08 3.50 -21.74
N LYS A 117 -4.20 2.61 -21.25
CA LYS A 117 -4.56 1.53 -20.29
C LYS A 117 -5.16 2.07 -18.99
N TRP A 118 -4.73 3.25 -18.54
CA TRP A 118 -5.26 3.89 -17.35
C TRP A 118 -6.69 4.36 -17.59
N ALA A 119 -6.92 5.08 -18.68
CA ALA A 119 -8.25 5.54 -19.08
C ALA A 119 -9.22 4.37 -19.28
N LYS A 120 -8.80 3.32 -19.98
CA LYS A 120 -9.59 2.10 -20.20
C LYS A 120 -9.99 1.43 -18.88
N THR A 121 -9.06 1.35 -17.93
CA THR A 121 -9.34 0.72 -16.63
C THR A 121 -10.31 1.56 -15.80
N VAL A 122 -10.13 2.89 -15.77
CA VAL A 122 -11.04 3.80 -15.07
C VAL A 122 -12.43 3.72 -15.69
N LYS A 123 -12.56 3.79 -17.02
CA LYS A 123 -13.82 3.65 -17.73
C LYS A 123 -14.54 2.34 -17.39
N GLY A 124 -13.83 1.22 -17.40
CA GLY A 124 -14.42 -0.07 -17.02
C GLY A 124 -14.92 -0.13 -15.57
N ARG A 125 -14.29 0.60 -14.64
CA ARG A 125 -14.79 0.72 -13.25
C ARG A 125 -16.07 1.55 -13.18
N ILE A 126 -16.14 2.65 -13.94
CA ILE A 126 -17.34 3.49 -14.02
C ILE A 126 -18.51 2.67 -14.59
N GLU A 127 -18.27 1.98 -15.71
CA GLU A 127 -19.27 1.11 -16.35
C GLU A 127 -19.69 -0.05 -15.43
N TYR A 128 -18.78 -0.61 -14.64
CA TYR A 128 -19.14 -1.66 -13.68
C TYR A 128 -20.01 -1.14 -12.52
N ALA A 129 -19.72 0.06 -11.99
CA ALA A 129 -20.50 0.65 -10.91
C ALA A 129 -21.87 1.16 -11.38
N GLN A 130 -21.99 1.59 -12.63
CA GLN A 130 -23.11 2.33 -13.22
C GLN A 130 -23.30 3.72 -12.60
N ASP A 131 -23.39 3.81 -11.27
CA ASP A 131 -23.48 5.04 -10.50
C ASP A 131 -22.38 5.06 -9.42
N LEU A 132 -21.38 5.93 -9.64
CA LEU A 132 -20.28 6.11 -8.70
C LEU A 132 -20.72 6.73 -7.37
N HIS A 133 -21.74 7.58 -7.38
CA HIS A 133 -22.22 8.20 -6.17
C HIS A 133 -22.93 7.18 -5.28
N ALA A 134 -23.82 6.38 -5.87
CA ALA A 134 -24.53 5.30 -5.17
C ALA A 134 -23.57 4.19 -4.68
N ALA A 135 -22.45 3.97 -5.38
CA ALA A 135 -21.42 3.02 -4.97
C ALA A 135 -20.45 3.57 -3.90
N ASP A 136 -20.70 4.76 -3.35
CA ASP A 136 -19.81 5.46 -2.42
C ASP A 136 -18.37 5.59 -2.93
N ALA A 137 -18.20 5.74 -4.24
CA ALA A 137 -16.89 5.70 -4.88
C ALA A 137 -15.97 6.80 -4.37
N VAL A 138 -14.70 6.47 -4.16
CA VAL A 138 -13.69 7.43 -3.68
C VAL A 138 -12.49 7.56 -4.60
N TYR A 139 -11.77 8.67 -4.48
CA TYR A 139 -10.53 8.92 -5.20
C TYR A 139 -9.55 9.74 -4.38
N HIS A 140 -8.26 9.58 -4.67
CA HIS A 140 -7.24 10.49 -4.15
C HIS A 140 -7.27 11.80 -4.94
N GLN A 141 -7.19 12.94 -4.25
CA GLN A 141 -7.05 14.26 -4.85
C GLN A 141 -5.90 14.30 -5.86
N GLN A 142 -4.74 13.77 -5.47
CA GLN A 142 -3.57 13.69 -6.33
C GLN A 142 -3.81 12.83 -7.56
N CYS A 143 -4.55 11.74 -7.44
CA CYS A 143 -4.91 10.91 -8.59
C CYS A 143 -5.81 11.67 -9.56
N ASN A 144 -6.74 12.49 -9.07
CA ASN A 144 -7.58 13.32 -9.93
C ASN A 144 -6.74 14.35 -10.70
N ILE A 145 -5.83 15.06 -10.02
CA ILE A 145 -4.91 16.02 -10.66
C ILE A 145 -4.04 15.32 -11.71
N ASN A 146 -3.47 14.17 -11.37
CA ASN A 146 -2.64 13.38 -12.28
C ASN A 146 -3.42 12.87 -13.49
N PHE A 147 -4.66 12.41 -13.28
CA PHE A 147 -5.50 11.89 -14.35
C PHE A 147 -5.88 12.98 -15.35
N ARG A 148 -6.23 14.18 -14.86
CA ARG A 148 -6.52 15.35 -15.70
C ARG A 148 -5.31 15.86 -16.46
N THR A 149 -4.13 15.85 -15.84
CA THR A 149 -2.89 16.40 -16.45
C THR A 149 -2.09 15.37 -17.24
N GLY A 150 -2.42 14.09 -17.15
CA GLY A 150 -1.64 12.99 -17.75
C GLY A 150 -0.25 12.80 -17.15
N ARG A 151 0.02 13.38 -15.98
CA ARG A 151 1.30 13.23 -15.27
C ARG A 151 1.22 12.08 -14.27
N ASN A 152 2.36 11.50 -13.91
CA ASN A 152 2.48 10.50 -12.85
C ASN A 152 1.46 9.35 -12.98
N ILE A 153 1.40 8.75 -14.17
CA ILE A 153 0.58 7.58 -14.45
C ILE A 153 0.96 6.49 -13.43
N PRO A 154 0.01 5.90 -12.70
CA PRO A 154 0.31 4.85 -11.73
C PRO A 154 1.10 3.72 -12.39
N LEU A 155 2.09 3.17 -11.67
CA LEU A 155 2.99 2.11 -12.19
C LEU A 155 2.24 0.96 -12.86
N ALA A 156 1.06 0.59 -12.34
CA ALA A 156 0.21 -0.46 -12.91
C ALA A 156 -0.25 -0.19 -14.36
N PHE A 157 -0.23 1.08 -14.79
CA PHE A 157 -0.68 1.52 -16.11
C PHE A 157 0.44 2.10 -16.96
N GLN A 158 1.67 2.15 -16.44
CA GLN A 158 2.81 2.54 -17.26
C GLN A 158 3.03 1.46 -18.32
N ALA A 159 3.06 1.87 -19.58
CA ALA A 159 3.59 1.01 -20.62
C ALA A 159 5.04 0.69 -20.26
N HIS A 160 5.42 -0.58 -20.33
CA HIS A 160 6.82 -0.98 -20.37
C HIS A 160 7.42 -0.36 -21.63
N VAL A 161 7.94 0.85 -21.49
CA VAL A 161 8.76 1.48 -22.51
C VAL A 161 10.08 0.72 -22.45
N SER A 162 10.29 -0.22 -23.37
CA SER A 162 11.64 -0.65 -23.74
C SER A 162 12.46 0.61 -23.97
N GLU A 163 13.55 0.78 -23.22
CA GLU A 163 14.35 2.00 -23.14
C GLU A 163 14.55 2.63 -24.52
N GLY A 164 13.94 3.80 -24.75
CA GLY A 164 13.90 4.38 -26.07
C GLY A 164 13.40 5.82 -26.08
N LYS A 165 14.34 6.73 -25.79
CA LYS A 165 14.32 8.18 -26.11
C LYS A 165 13.49 9.08 -25.19
N LYS A 166 14.23 9.81 -24.36
CA LYS A 166 13.83 11.03 -23.64
C LYS A 166 13.35 12.08 -24.64
N THR A 167 12.07 12.43 -24.66
CA THR A 167 11.59 13.65 -25.35
C THR A 167 11.32 14.76 -24.35
N ARG A 168 11.71 15.97 -24.76
CA ARG A 168 12.06 17.13 -23.94
C ARG A 168 10.85 17.87 -23.37
N LYS A 169 11.11 18.58 -22.26
CA LYS A 169 10.25 19.63 -21.69
C LYS A 169 9.98 20.72 -22.73
N TYR A 170 8.71 21.01 -23.00
CA TYR A 170 8.27 22.33 -23.48
C TYR A 170 7.03 22.75 -22.70
N GLY A 171 7.13 23.91 -22.06
CA GLY A 171 5.97 24.59 -21.49
C GLY A 171 5.11 25.17 -22.61
N LEU A 172 3.80 25.04 -22.47
CA LEU A 172 2.86 25.94 -23.11
C LEU A 172 1.79 26.31 -22.08
N LYS A 173 1.80 27.60 -21.75
CA LYS A 173 0.87 28.29 -20.85
C LYS A 173 -0.45 28.44 -21.60
N THR A 174 -1.50 27.77 -21.17
CA THR A 174 -2.88 28.20 -21.45
C THR A 174 -3.62 28.20 -20.12
N ARG A 175 -3.89 29.41 -19.62
CA ARG A 175 -4.82 29.66 -18.51
C ARG A 175 -6.17 29.08 -18.93
N ILE A 176 -6.72 28.19 -18.11
CA ILE A 176 -8.15 27.89 -18.12
C ILE A 176 -8.62 28.23 -16.72
N ASP A 177 -9.58 29.16 -16.66
CA ASP A 177 -10.02 29.84 -15.45
C ASP A 177 -10.40 28.88 -14.33
N THR A 178 -9.78 29.12 -13.18
CA THR A 178 -10.18 28.57 -11.90
C THR A 178 -11.48 29.25 -11.47
N GLN A 179 -12.60 28.53 -11.53
CA GLN A 179 -13.78 28.85 -10.73
C GLN A 179 -13.80 27.90 -9.52
N PRO A 180 -13.71 28.41 -8.28
CA PRO A 180 -13.94 27.61 -7.08
C PRO A 180 -15.43 27.32 -6.91
N PHE A 181 -15.78 26.10 -6.47
CA PHE A 181 -17.16 25.73 -6.16
C PHE A 181 -17.66 26.48 -4.91
N PRO A 182 -18.93 26.93 -4.87
CA PRO A 182 -19.53 27.52 -3.69
C PRO A 182 -19.78 26.47 -2.60
N LYS A 183 -19.74 26.93 -1.34
CA LYS A 183 -19.94 26.16 -0.10
C LYS A 183 -21.36 25.62 0.02
#